data_AF-A0A7C4WD58-F1
#
_entry.id   AF-A0A7C4WD58-F1
#
_cell.length_a   1.000
_cell.length_b   1.000
_cell.length_c   1.000
_cell.angle_alpha   90.00
_cell.angle_beta   90.00
_cell.angle_gamma   90.00
#
_symmetry.space_group_name_H-M   'P 1'
#
loop_
_entity.id
_entity.type
_entity.pdbx_description
1 polymer ?
#
loop_
_entity_poly.entity_id
_entity_poly.type
_entity_poly.pdbx_seq_one_letter_code
_entity_poly.pdbx_strand_id
1 'polypeptide(L)' 'INGIKIEVVSPTNKEFCMNCSRIRITSDGKIKPCLMRWNNHVDILGPMRMGASDDELKKIFIKAISLRAPFYK' A
#
# COMPACT_ATOMS: atom_id res chain seq x y z
N ILE A 1 6.15 -14.22 39.24
CA ILE A 1 5.23 -13.92 38.12
C ILE A 1 6.08 -13.26 37.04
N ASN A 2 6.40 -14.00 35.98
CA ASN A 2 7.27 -13.52 34.90
C ASN A 2 6.64 -12.26 34.29
N GLY A 3 7.36 -11.13 34.38
CA GLY A 3 6.86 -9.81 34.01
C GLY A 3 6.30 -9.77 32.59
N ILE A 4 5.04 -9.37 32.47
CA ILE A 4 4.36 -9.25 31.18
C ILE A 4 4.92 -8.03 30.46
N LYS A 5 5.35 -8.23 29.21
CA LYS A 5 5.79 -7.14 28.34
C LYS A 5 4.61 -6.65 27.51
N ILE A 6 4.32 -5.35 27.62
CA ILE A 6 3.28 -4.66 26.86
C ILE A 6 3.97 -3.62 25.96
N GLU A 7 3.62 -3.59 24.69
CA GLU A 7 4.06 -2.56 23.75
C GLU A 7 2.85 -1.79 23.21
N VAL A 8 2.92 -0.47 23.25
CA VAL A 8 1.87 0.42 22.75
C VAL A 8 2.31 0.96 21.39
N VAL A 9 1.57 0.59 20.34
CA VAL A 9 1.83 1.07 18.97
C VAL A 9 0.93 2.26 18.68
N SER A 10 1.53 3.45 18.59
CA SER A 10 0.79 4.64 18.15
C SER A 10 0.47 4.56 16.64
N PRO A 11 -0.78 4.76 16.22
CA PRO A 11 -1.16 4.73 14.80
C PRO A 11 -0.58 5.90 13.99
N THR A 12 -0.13 6.96 14.67
CA THR A 12 0.43 8.17 14.07
C THR A 12 1.91 8.29 14.41
N ASN A 13 2.73 7.56 13.66
CA ASN A 13 4.19 7.59 13.80
C ASN A 13 4.84 7.84 12.45
N LYS A 14 5.59 8.95 12.35
CA LYS A 14 6.35 9.35 11.16
C LYS A 14 7.41 8.33 10.77
N GLU A 15 8.16 7.81 11.74
CA GLU A 15 9.19 6.78 11.52
C GLU A 15 8.58 5.48 10.98
N PHE A 16 7.44 5.06 11.54
CA PHE A 16 6.70 3.92 11.00
C PHE A 16 6.25 4.16 9.56
N CYS A 17 5.76 5.36 9.24
CA CYS A 17 5.33 5.69 7.88
C CYS A 17 6.48 5.71 6.88
N MET A 18 7.65 6.23 7.27
CA MET A 18 8.85 6.25 6.44
C MET A 18 9.37 4.84 6.17
N ASN A 19 9.34 3.95 7.18
CA ASN A 19 9.82 2.58 7.08
C ASN A 19 8.78 1.55 6.57
N CYS A 20 7.51 1.94 6.47
CA CYS A 20 6.45 1.04 5.99
C CYS A 20 6.76 0.57 4.56
N SER A 21 6.65 -0.70 4.22
CA SER A 21 6.78 -1.21 2.84
C SER A 21 5.48 -1.83 2.30
N ARG A 22 4.40 -1.74 3.08
CA ARG A 22 3.14 -2.45 2.82
C ARG A 22 2.32 -1.78 1.72
N ILE A 23 1.97 -2.58 0.71
CA ILE A 23 1.00 -2.26 -0.35
C ILE A 23 -0.29 -3.04 -0.07
N ARG A 24 -1.44 -2.51 -0.49
CA ARG A 24 -2.76 -3.12 -0.30
C ARG A 24 -3.54 -3.13 -1.61
N ILE A 25 -4.62 -3.91 -1.66
CA ILE A 25 -5.63 -3.87 -2.71
C ILE A 25 -6.96 -3.49 -2.07
N THR A 26 -7.71 -2.59 -2.70
CA THR A 26 -9.08 -2.23 -2.30
C THR A 26 -10.07 -3.29 -2.76
N SER A 27 -11.27 -3.34 -2.16
CA SER A 27 -12.31 -4.30 -2.56
C SER A 27 -12.76 -4.15 -4.01
N ASP A 28 -12.63 -2.96 -4.60
CA ASP A 28 -12.90 -2.69 -6.01
C ASP A 28 -11.69 -2.92 -6.94
N GLY A 29 -10.59 -3.49 -6.43
CA GLY A 29 -9.49 -3.97 -7.26
C GLY A 29 -8.46 -2.91 -7.66
N LYS A 30 -8.23 -1.90 -6.81
CA LYS A 30 -7.18 -0.90 -7.01
C LYS A 30 -6.02 -1.15 -6.06
N ILE A 31 -4.79 -1.01 -6.55
CA ILE A 31 -3.59 -0.96 -5.72
C ILE A 31 -3.62 0.30 -4.87
N LYS A 32 -3.48 0.14 -3.56
CA LYS A 32 -3.44 1.20 -2.54
C LYS A 32 -2.05 1.26 -1.89
N PRO A 33 -1.17 2.19 -2.33
CA PRO A 33 0.21 2.26 -1.85
C PRO A 33 0.35 2.76 -0.40
N CYS A 34 -0.65 3.47 0.13
CA CYS A 34 -0.67 3.94 1.51
C CYS A 34 -2.08 3.77 2.09
N LEU A 35 -2.18 3.29 3.33
CA LEU A 35 -3.46 3.06 4.00
C LEU A 35 -4.29 4.35 4.12
N MET A 36 -3.63 5.47 4.43
CA MET A 36 -4.29 6.74 4.76
C MET A 36 -4.46 7.68 3.54
N ARG A 37 -3.94 7.32 2.35
CA ARG A 37 -4.10 8.13 1.13
C ARG A 37 -5.21 7.60 0.25
N TRP A 38 -5.98 8.52 -0.34
CA TRP A 38 -7.09 8.21 -1.23
C TRP A 38 -6.86 8.58 -2.70
N ASN A 39 -5.88 9.45 -2.96
CA ASN A 39 -5.65 10.06 -4.27
C ASN A 39 -4.55 9.40 -5.12
N ASN A 40 -3.97 8.28 -4.67
CA ASN A 40 -2.87 7.60 -5.36
C ASN A 40 -3.13 6.11 -5.63
N HIS A 41 -4.41 5.75 -5.76
CA HIS A 41 -4.82 4.40 -6.13
C HIS A 41 -4.62 4.16 -7.62
N VAL A 42 -4.28 2.91 -7.98
CA VAL A 42 -4.08 2.51 -9.38
C VAL A 42 -4.95 1.29 -9.66
N ASP A 43 -5.80 1.36 -10.67
CA ASP A 43 -6.62 0.21 -11.09
C ASP A 43 -5.73 -0.90 -11.66
N ILE A 44 -5.92 -2.12 -11.14
CA ILE A 44 -5.26 -3.32 -11.65
C ILE A 44 -6.30 -4.34 -12.14
N LEU A 45 -7.51 -4.34 -11.55
CA LEU A 45 -8.56 -5.27 -11.89
C LEU A 45 -9.12 -5.06 -13.29
N GLY A 46 -9.28 -3.80 -13.74
CA GLY A 46 -9.70 -3.49 -15.12
C GLY A 46 -8.77 -4.10 -16.16
N PRO A 47 -7.46 -3.77 -16.15
CA PRO A 47 -6.46 -4.38 -17.03
C PRO A 47 -6.45 -5.92 -16.99
N MET A 48 -6.50 -6.52 -15.80
CA MET A 48 -6.58 -7.98 -15.67
C MET A 48 -7.80 -8.58 -16.37
N ARG A 49 -8.98 -7.95 -16.21
CA ARG A 49 -10.22 -8.40 -16.85
C ARG A 49 -10.23 -8.21 -18.37
N MET A 50 -9.43 -7.27 -18.88
CA MET A 50 -9.24 -7.06 -20.32
C MET A 50 -8.18 -7.98 -20.94
N GLY A 51 -7.56 -8.88 -20.15
CA GLY A 51 -6.56 -9.82 -20.62
C GLY A 51 -5.15 -9.22 -20.76
N ALA A 52 -4.82 -8.20 -19.96
CA ALA A 52 -3.47 -7.65 -19.92
C ALA A 52 -2.44 -8.75 -19.58
N SER A 53 -1.30 -8.70 -20.26
CA SER A 53 -0.15 -9.58 -20.02
C SER A 53 0.51 -9.30 -18.67
N ASP A 54 1.27 -10.27 -18.16
CA ASP A 54 2.04 -10.11 -16.91
C ASP A 54 3.01 -8.92 -16.97
N ASP A 55 3.59 -8.62 -18.14
CA ASP A 55 4.48 -7.47 -18.32
C ASP A 55 3.73 -6.13 -18.20
N GLU A 56 2.49 -6.06 -18.70
CA GLU A 56 1.64 -4.88 -18.54
C GLU A 56 1.20 -4.72 -17.08
N LEU A 57 0.79 -5.82 -16.43
CA LEU A 57 0.44 -5.81 -15.01
C LEU A 57 1.63 -5.42 -14.14
N LYS A 58 2.84 -5.88 -14.47
CA LYS A 58 4.08 -5.48 -13.80
C LYS A 58 4.35 -3.99 -13.94
N LYS A 59 4.15 -3.40 -15.12
CA LYS A 59 4.27 -1.94 -15.33
C LYS A 59 3.26 -1.17 -14.47
N ILE A 60 2.01 -1.65 -14.39
CA ILE A 60 0.97 -1.04 -13.53
C ILE A 60 1.38 -1.12 -12.06
N PHE A 61 1.89 -2.26 -11.61
CA PHE A 61 2.36 -2.46 -10.25
C PHE A 61 3.53 -1.52 -9.90
N ILE A 62 4.55 -1.42 -10.78
CA ILE A 62 5.69 -0.51 -10.61
C ILE A 62 5.21 0.95 -10.54
N LYS A 63 4.26 1.34 -11.41
CA LYS A 63 3.64 2.67 -11.37
C LYS A 63 2.94 2.94 -10.04
N ALA A 64 2.21 1.96 -9.50
CA ALA A 64 1.57 2.12 -8.20
C ALA A 64 2.60 2.30 -7.07
N ILE A 65 3.72 1.58 -7.12
CA ILE A 65 4.84 1.73 -6.17
C ILE A 65 5.47 3.12 -6.29
N SER A 66 5.71 3.63 -7.50
CA SER A 66 6.33 4.96 -7.66
C SER A 66 5.44 6.10 -7.13
N LEU A 67 4.13 5.87 -7.05
CA LEU A 67 3.16 6.81 -6.46
C LEU A 67 3.03 6.67 -4.94
N ARG A 68 3.78 5.75 -4.32
CA ARG A 68 3.78 5.57 -2.88
C ARG A 68 4.37 6.82 -2.20
N ALA A 69 3.57 7.41 -1.31
CA ALA A 69 3.99 8.51 -0.46
C ALA A 69 3.53 8.25 0.99
N PRO A 70 4.43 8.34 1.99
CA PRO A 70 4.05 8.34 3.40
C PRO A 70 2.99 9.40 3.69
N PHE A 71 2.02 9.10 4.56
CA PHE A 71 1.00 10.05 4.97
C PHE A 71 1.59 11.07 5.96
N TYR A 72 2.18 10.57 7.04
CA TYR A 72 3.01 11.34 7.96
C TYR A 72 4.44 11.39 7.42
N LYS A 73 4.93 12.60 7.12
CA LYS A 73 6.24 12.87 6.50
C LYS A 73 7.17 13.64 7.41
#